data_AF-A0A2X1QHE4-F1
#
_entry.id   AF-A0A2X1QHE4-F1
#
_cell.length_a   1.000
_cell.length_b   1.000
_cell.length_c   1.000
_cell.angle_alpha   90.00
_cell.angle_beta   90.00
_cell.angle_gamma   90.00
#
_symmetry.space_group_name_H-M   'P 1'
#
loop_
_entity.id
_entity.type
_entity.pdbx_description
1 polymer ?
#
loop_
_entity_poly.entity_id
_entity_poly.type
_entity_poly.pdbx_seq_one_letter_code
_entity_poly.pdbx_strand_id
1 'polypeptide(L)'
;MITATALVVSYFSGPLLNFGDFSRYGKSMGEIRRGNRWGLPFNFLLFSVVTVVIVSGTQSLFGKMITDPIETVSRVGNDLAVAIGLLTMITATIALISWLTSSRRPSIFPTARRRKSASVPAG
;
A
#
# COMPACT_ATOMS: atom_id res chain seq x y z
N MET A 1 -12.85 -20.69 -13.60
CA MET A 1 -13.70 -19.99 -12.61
C MET A 1 -13.02 -19.88 -11.25
N ILE A 2 -12.53 -20.97 -10.67
CA ILE A 2 -11.85 -20.97 -9.34
C ILE A 2 -10.64 -20.01 -9.29
N THR A 3 -9.81 -19.98 -10.34
CA THR A 3 -8.63 -19.09 -10.42
C THR A 3 -8.99 -17.61 -10.45
N ALA A 4 -10.04 -17.22 -11.18
CA ALA A 4 -10.52 -15.84 -11.22
C ALA A 4 -11.00 -15.40 -9.83
N THR A 5 -11.77 -16.24 -9.13
CA THR A 5 -12.21 -15.97 -7.77
C THR A 5 -11.02 -15.85 -6.81
N ALA A 6 -10.03 -16.73 -6.90
CA ALA A 6 -8.84 -16.69 -6.05
C ALA A 6 -8.02 -15.40 -6.24
N LEU A 7 -7.89 -14.91 -7.49
CA LEU A 7 -7.20 -13.66 -7.79
C LEU A 7 -7.92 -12.46 -7.18
N VAL A 8 -9.25 -12.41 -7.31
CA VAL A 8 -10.07 -11.35 -6.73
C VAL A 8 -9.94 -11.36 -5.20
N VAL A 9 -10.06 -12.52 -4.56
CA VAL A 9 -9.93 -12.65 -3.09
C VAL A 9 -8.52 -12.24 -2.63
N SER A 10 -7.47 -12.67 -3.33
CA SER A 10 -6.10 -12.29 -3.01
C SER A 10 -5.86 -10.78 -3.11
N TYR A 11 -6.36 -10.15 -4.18
CA TYR A 11 -6.24 -8.71 -4.39
C TYR A 11 -6.91 -7.89 -3.28
N PHE A 12 -8.11 -8.29 -2.84
CA PHE A 12 -8.83 -7.59 -1.78
C PHE A 12 -8.39 -7.98 -0.36
N SER A 13 -7.59 -9.03 -0.17
CA SER A 13 -7.16 -9.52 1.14
C SER A 13 -6.41 -8.47 1.95
N GLY A 14 -5.47 -7.74 1.34
CA GLY A 14 -4.70 -6.70 2.02
C GLY A 14 -5.57 -5.59 2.62
N PRO A 15 -6.39 -4.90 1.80
CA PRO A 15 -7.34 -3.90 2.30
C PRO A 15 -8.33 -4.46 3.33
N LEU A 16 -8.81 -5.69 3.14
CA LEU A 16 -9.75 -6.33 4.08
C LEU A 16 -9.12 -6.59 5.46
N LEU A 17 -7.87 -7.05 5.51
CA LEU A 17 -7.14 -7.27 6.77
C LEU A 17 -6.89 -5.94 7.51
N ASN A 18 -6.56 -4.89 6.76
CA ASN A 18 -6.36 -3.55 7.33
C ASN A 18 -7.66 -2.98 7.91
N PHE A 19 -8.79 -3.16 7.22
CA PHE A 19 -10.11 -2.81 7.74
C PHE A 19 -10.49 -3.67 8.96
N GLY A 20 -10.14 -4.96 8.95
CA GLY A 20 -10.32 -5.88 10.08
C GLY A 20 -9.59 -5.39 11.33
N ASP A 21 -8.33 -4.97 11.22
CA ASP A 21 -7.58 -4.38 12.33
C ASP A 21 -8.20 -3.05 12.80
N PHE A 22 -8.62 -2.16 11.89
CA PHE A 22 -9.31 -0.92 12.28
C PHE A 22 -10.64 -1.16 12.98
N SER A 23 -11.40 -2.18 12.56
CA SER A 23 -12.65 -2.55 13.21
C SER A 23 -12.44 -3.08 14.62
N ARG A 24 -11.28 -3.70 14.88
CA ARG A 24 -10.89 -4.21 16.20
C ARG A 24 -10.47 -3.09 17.17
N TYR A 25 -9.82 -2.04 16.66
CA TYR A 25 -9.37 -0.90 17.47
C TYR A 25 -10.37 0.28 17.51
N GLY A 26 -11.53 0.16 16.86
CA GLY A 26 -12.52 1.24 16.81
C GLY A 26 -13.29 1.40 18.13
N LYS A 27 -13.47 2.66 18.56
CA LYS A 27 -14.08 3.04 19.84
C LYS A 27 -15.56 2.65 19.97
N SER A 28 -16.31 2.59 18.87
CA SER A 28 -17.73 2.22 18.84
C SER A 28 -18.16 1.68 17.48
N MET A 29 -19.00 0.65 17.46
CA MET A 29 -19.57 0.09 16.22
C MET A 29 -20.44 1.09 15.44
N GLY A 30 -20.98 2.11 16.11
CA GLY A 30 -21.74 3.19 15.46
C GLY A 30 -20.88 4.08 14.58
N GLU A 31 -19.67 4.42 15.05
CA GLU A 31 -18.71 5.25 14.31
C GLU A 31 -18.11 4.49 13.13
N ILE A 32 -17.80 3.19 13.31
CA ILE A 32 -17.32 2.32 12.23
C ILE A 32 -18.38 2.20 11.12
N ARG A 33 -19.66 2.01 11.46
CA ARG A 33 -20.74 1.95 10.46
C ARG A 33 -20.94 3.27 9.73
N ARG A 34 -20.86 4.39 10.44
CA ARG A 34 -21.02 5.72 9.83
C ARG A 34 -19.81 6.06 8.96
N GLY A 35 -18.60 5.73 9.41
CA GLY A 35 -17.36 5.84 8.66
C GLY A 35 -17.35 4.98 7.41
N ASN A 36 -17.79 3.71 7.46
CA ASN A 36 -17.88 2.87 6.27
C ASN A 36 -18.98 3.35 5.31
N ARG A 37 -20.14 3.80 5.83
CA ARG A 37 -21.25 4.25 5.00
C ARG A 37 -20.94 5.50 4.19
N TRP A 38 -20.14 6.41 4.72
CA TRP A 38 -19.76 7.64 4.01
C TRP A 38 -18.38 7.53 3.38
N GLY A 39 -17.42 6.96 4.10
CA GLY A 39 -16.05 6.81 3.64
C GLY A 39 -15.90 5.84 2.48
N LEU A 40 -16.61 4.71 2.47
CA LEU A 40 -16.50 3.75 1.38
C LEU A 40 -17.00 4.35 0.05
N PRO A 41 -18.27 4.76 -0.11
CA PRO A 41 -18.75 5.29 -1.38
C PRO A 41 -18.05 6.58 -1.80
N PHE A 42 -17.73 7.47 -0.86
CA PHE A 42 -17.06 8.73 -1.20
C PHE A 42 -15.62 8.53 -1.67
N ASN A 43 -14.83 7.69 -0.98
CA ASN A 43 -13.46 7.40 -1.43
C ASN A 43 -13.44 6.66 -2.76
N PHE A 44 -14.34 5.68 -2.95
CA PHE A 44 -14.44 4.95 -4.21
C PHE A 44 -14.86 5.86 -5.37
N LEU A 45 -15.82 6.75 -5.17
CA LEU A 45 -16.27 7.71 -6.19
C LEU A 45 -15.15 8.68 -6.57
N LEU A 46 -14.50 9.31 -5.58
CA LEU A 46 -13.41 10.25 -5.82
C LEU A 46 -12.25 9.59 -6.55
N PHE A 47 -11.82 8.41 -6.07
CA PHE A 47 -10.78 7.63 -6.71
C PHE A 47 -11.15 7.25 -8.15
N SER A 48 -12.36 6.73 -8.37
CA SER A 48 -12.83 6.36 -9.71
C SER A 48 -12.85 7.55 -10.67
N VAL A 49 -13.33 8.72 -10.24
CA VAL A 49 -13.35 9.94 -11.07
C VAL A 49 -11.92 10.37 -11.42
N VAL A 50 -11.01 10.44 -10.45
CA VAL A 50 -9.61 10.82 -10.68
C VAL A 50 -8.93 9.84 -11.63
N THR A 51 -9.10 8.53 -11.41
CA THR A 51 -8.54 7.50 -12.29
C THR A 51 -9.09 7.61 -13.71
N VAL A 52 -10.41 7.75 -13.87
CA VAL A 52 -11.02 7.88 -15.20
C VAL A 52 -10.52 9.14 -15.91
N VAL A 53 -10.45 10.28 -15.23
CA VAL A 53 -9.94 11.54 -15.79
C VAL A 53 -8.49 11.39 -16.26
N ILE A 54 -7.63 10.77 -15.44
CA ILE A 54 -6.23 10.52 -15.80
C ILE A 54 -6.14 9.59 -17.02
N VAL A 55 -6.87 8.46 -17.00
CA VAL A 55 -6.82 7.45 -18.08
C VAL A 55 -7.45 7.97 -19.38
N SER A 56 -8.56 8.71 -19.32
CA SER A 56 -9.14 9.33 -20.51
C SER A 56 -8.26 10.45 -21.05
N GLY A 57 -7.59 11.19 -20.16
CA GLY A 57 -6.66 12.26 -20.52
C GLY A 57 -5.45 11.73 -21.27
N THR A 58 -4.88 10.57 -20.87
CA THR A 58 -3.73 9.98 -21.55
C THR A 58 -4.06 9.52 -22.97
N GLN A 59 -5.26 8.97 -23.23
CA GLN A 59 -5.66 8.57 -24.59
C GLN A 59 -5.78 9.78 -25.53
N SER A 60 -6.32 10.89 -25.04
CA SER A 60 -6.41 12.15 -25.81
C SER A 60 -5.06 12.84 -26.02
N LEU A 61 -4.09 12.63 -25.12
CA LEU A 61 -2.77 13.25 -25.18
C LEU A 61 -1.74 12.45 -25.98
N PHE A 62 -1.81 11.11 -26.00
CA PHE A 62 -0.77 10.25 -26.60
C PHE A 62 -1.15 9.57 -27.91
N GLY A 63 -2.43 9.55 -28.31
CA GLY A 63 -2.89 9.05 -29.62
C GLY A 63 -2.58 7.57 -29.93
N LYS A 64 -1.95 6.85 -29.02
CA LYS A 64 -1.61 5.43 -29.08
C LYS A 64 -1.75 4.82 -27.68
N MET A 65 -2.32 3.63 -27.60
CA MET A 65 -2.40 2.88 -26.34
C MET A 65 -1.02 2.30 -26.05
N ILE A 66 -0.26 2.95 -25.17
CA ILE A 66 1.02 2.44 -24.71
C ILE A 66 0.74 1.53 -23.52
N THR A 67 1.06 0.25 -23.65
CA THR A 67 0.90 -0.76 -22.60
C THR A 67 2.03 -0.73 -21.59
N ASP A 68 3.18 -0.15 -21.95
CA ASP A 68 4.35 -0.04 -21.10
C ASP A 68 4.32 1.26 -20.27
N PRO A 69 4.24 1.17 -18.94
CA PRO A 69 4.13 2.35 -18.07
C PRO A 69 5.39 3.23 -18.13
N ILE A 70 6.56 2.64 -18.41
CA ILE A 70 7.83 3.37 -18.56
C ILE A 70 7.82 4.23 -19.82
N GLU A 71 7.33 3.69 -20.94
CA GLU A 71 7.23 4.41 -22.21
C GLU A 71 6.13 5.49 -22.17
N THR A 72 5.09 5.26 -21.38
CA THR A 72 4.06 6.28 -21.14
C THR A 72 4.65 7.48 -20.41
N VAL A 73 5.43 7.25 -19.35
CA VAL A 73 6.04 8.32 -18.55
C VAL A 73 7.11 9.08 -19.35
N SER A 74 7.90 8.41 -20.21
CA SER A 74 8.91 9.10 -21.02
C SER A 74 8.34 10.01 -22.12
N ARG A 75 7.09 9.78 -22.53
CA ARG A 75 6.39 10.60 -23.53
C ARG A 75 5.55 11.71 -22.91
N VAL A 76 5.27 11.66 -21.61
CA VAL A 76 4.67 12.79 -20.88
C VAL A 76 5.60 13.98 -21.07
N GLY A 77 5.19 14.95 -21.89
CA GLY A 77 6.01 16.09 -22.31
C GLY A 77 6.38 17.08 -21.20
N ASN A 78 6.38 16.66 -19.94
CA ASN A 78 6.81 17.43 -18.79
C ASN A 78 7.89 16.64 -18.04
N ASP A 79 9.15 17.07 -18.22
CA ASP A 79 10.33 16.47 -17.60
C ASP A 79 10.22 16.33 -16.07
N LEU A 80 9.50 17.24 -15.39
CA LEU A 80 9.25 17.13 -13.96
C LEU A 80 8.29 15.99 -13.62
N ALA A 81 7.24 15.79 -14.41
CA ALA A 81 6.31 14.68 -14.22
C ALA A 81 7.00 13.32 -14.45
N VAL A 82 7.91 13.27 -15.43
CA VAL A 82 8.76 12.10 -15.69
C VAL A 82 9.64 11.79 -14.48
N ALA A 83 10.35 12.81 -13.96
CA ALA A 83 11.24 12.65 -12.81
C ALA A 83 10.49 12.19 -11.55
N ILE A 84 9.32 12.77 -11.26
CA ILE A 84 8.49 12.37 -10.12
C ILE A 84 7.94 10.95 -10.30
N GLY A 85 7.53 10.58 -11.52
CA GLY A 85 7.05 9.22 -11.83
C GLY A 85 8.12 8.16 -11.59
N LEU A 86 9.34 8.41 -12.08
CA LEU A 86 10.48 7.52 -11.85
C LEU A 86 10.88 7.43 -10.38
N LEU A 87 10.93 8.57 -9.69
CA LEU A 87 11.21 8.61 -8.25
C LEU A 87 10.18 7.80 -7.47
N THR A 88 8.89 7.96 -7.77
CA THR A 88 7.79 7.24 -7.12
C THR A 88 7.92 5.72 -7.33
N MET A 89 8.29 5.28 -8.55
CA MET A 89 8.52 3.86 -8.84
C MET A 89 9.69 3.26 -8.04
N ILE A 90 10.79 4.00 -7.91
CA ILE A 90 11.95 3.59 -7.11
C ILE A 90 11.54 3.51 -5.63
N THR A 91 10.88 4.54 -5.11
CA THR A 91 10.40 4.57 -3.72
C THR A 91 9.44 3.41 -3.43
N ALA A 92 8.50 3.11 -4.34
CA ALA A 92 7.57 2.00 -4.20
C ALA A 92 8.30 0.64 -4.16
N THR A 93 9.32 0.45 -5.00
CA THR A 93 10.12 -0.79 -5.03
C THR A 93 10.92 -0.97 -3.75
N ILE A 94 11.59 0.09 -3.27
CA ILE A 94 12.33 0.07 -2.00
C ILE A 94 11.38 -0.15 -0.83
N ALA A 95 10.21 0.49 -0.83
CA ALA A 95 9.20 0.33 0.22
C ALA A 95 8.73 -1.13 0.33
N LEU A 96 8.45 -1.79 -0.79
CA LEU A 96 8.07 -3.20 -0.82
C LEU A 96 9.17 -4.11 -0.28
N ILE A 97 10.42 -3.90 -0.71
CA ILE A 97 11.58 -4.68 -0.26
C ILE A 97 11.84 -4.45 1.24
N SER A 98 11.77 -3.21 1.68
CA SER A 98 11.93 -2.81 3.08
C SER A 98 10.85 -3.41 3.96
N TRP A 99 9.59 -3.38 3.51
CA TRP A 99 8.46 -4.02 4.19
C TRP A 99 8.64 -5.53 4.31
N LEU A 100 9.09 -6.21 3.24
CA LEU A 100 9.40 -7.64 3.29
C LEU A 100 10.54 -7.96 4.27
N THR A 101 11.55 -7.09 4.33
CA THR A 101 12.72 -7.26 5.20
C THR A 101 12.36 -7.02 6.68
N SER A 102 11.51 -6.05 6.97
CA SER A 102 11.07 -5.74 8.34
C SER A 102 10.03 -6.74 8.86
N SER A 103 9.13 -7.22 8.00
CA SER A 103 8.12 -8.23 8.34
C SER A 103 8.72 -9.63 8.60
N ARG A 104 9.96 -9.87 8.16
CA ARG A 104 10.73 -11.10 8.44
C ARG A 104 11.53 -11.05 9.73
N ARG A 105 11.34 -10.07 10.62
CA ARG A 105 11.89 -10.12 11.98
C ARG A 105 10.89 -10.81 12.89
N PRO A 106 10.98 -12.14 13.12
CA PRO A 106 10.21 -12.75 14.17
C PRO A 106 10.72 -12.16 15.50
N SER A 107 9.80 -11.69 16.32
CA SER A 107 10.01 -11.22 17.69
C SER A 107 10.39 -12.37 18.64
N ILE A 108 11.28 -13.27 18.22
CA ILE A 108 11.72 -14.48 18.94
C ILE A 108 12.90 -14.20 19.90
N PHE A 109 13.32 -12.94 20.06
CA PHE A 109 14.23 -12.57 21.15
C PHE A 109 13.58 -11.64 22.18
N PRO A 110 12.65 -12.15 23.02
CA PRO A 110 12.45 -11.55 24.32
C PRO A 110 13.65 -11.91 25.21
N THR A 111 14.32 -10.90 25.76
CA THR A 111 15.10 -11.02 27.01
C THR A 111 16.30 -11.99 27.06
N ALA A 112 17.35 -11.76 26.26
CA ALA A 112 18.68 -12.35 26.51
C ALA A 112 19.78 -11.30 26.81
N ARG A 113 19.40 -10.08 27.20
CA ARG A 113 20.36 -9.00 27.54
C ARG A 113 20.10 -8.36 28.91
N ARG A 114 19.72 -9.17 29.91
CA ARG A 114 19.59 -8.73 31.31
C ARG A 114 20.14 -9.72 32.34
N ARG A 115 21.14 -10.52 31.98
CA ARG A 115 21.92 -11.38 32.90
C ARG A 115 23.40 -11.39 32.52
N LYS A 116 24.07 -10.23 32.62
CA LYS A 116 25.54 -10.15 32.62
C LYS A 116 26.08 -9.07 33.57
N SER A 117 25.32 -8.73 34.60
CA SER A 117 25.70 -7.69 35.59
C SER A 117 25.27 -8.07 37.02
N ALA A 118 25.26 -9.37 37.34
CA ALA A 118 24.96 -9.83 38.70
C ALA A 118 25.63 -11.18 38.98
N SER A 119 26.97 -11.20 38.99
CA SER A 119 27.76 -12.23 39.69
C SER A 119 29.22 -11.79 39.75
N VAL A 120 29.49 -10.76 40.56
CA VAL A 120 30.80 -10.56 41.20
C VAL A 120 30.51 -10.18 42.65
N PRO A 121 30.75 -11.10 43.60
CA PRO A 121 31.37 -10.78 44.88
C PRO A 121 32.76 -11.44 44.89
N ALA A 122 33.89 -10.75 45.05
CA ALA A 122 34.35 -10.01 46.24
C ALA A 122 34.26 -10.88 47.50
N GLY A 123 35.35 -11.60 47.81
CA GLY A 123 35.50 -12.46 48.99
C GLY A 123 36.37 -13.66 48.68
#